data_AF-A0A428U3C3-F1
#
_entry.id   AF-A0A428U3C3-F1
#
_cell.length_a   1.000
_cell.length_b   1.000
_cell.length_c   1.000
_cell.angle_alpha   90.00
_cell.angle_beta   90.00
_cell.angle_gamma   90.00
#
_symmetry.space_group_name_H-M   'P 1'
#
loop_
_entity.id
_entity.type
_entity.pdbx_description
1 polymer ?
#
loop_
_entity_poly.entity_id
_entity_poly.type
_entity_poly.pdbx_seq_one_letter_code
_entity_poly.pdbx_strand_id
1 'polypeptide(L)'
;MTIGPETLSASNVSVTVLRSVVATAYQISALAQSCLALCLERARALSVLHPVDPEISYTDKYGRRNEEIPAFDRKYPGAPAKMVDAGQPTWVEEMRVVRAIWAIQLVGEVRRLSENKADMIGWQDDEIRVFNKMDLLELFPSFHHGFRDQEVQSVREYLTTLGEATNDAYHHLPRPPSASATTRWVTALPIPQNVTWVVRAYRQWGQIHNLGPGDTVPVGGKPIPFPTYSEDDDWGKTEPALKWESFGVKFFRSLTDNDAGPGESPIPGVQFDSFRPLGFAFWDRWRMHLLGLAPPIRVDNDDFYFFAWESVLPPDEVKGIKDGLGEKRWKSLAQHNAMLAAIRAQVKNGRDVNGVST
;
A
#
# COMPACT_ATOMS: atom_id res chain seq x y z
N MET A 1 -23.39 -11.94 -22.47
CA MET A 1 -23.04 -11.02 -23.57
C MET A 1 -21.56 -11.22 -23.85
N THR A 2 -21.23 -12.01 -24.87
CA THR A 2 -19.86 -12.43 -25.17
C THR A 2 -19.30 -11.43 -26.17
N ILE A 3 -18.42 -10.54 -25.72
CA ILE A 3 -17.76 -9.55 -26.59
C ILE A 3 -16.66 -10.31 -27.34
N GLY A 4 -16.89 -10.58 -28.62
CA GLY A 4 -15.89 -11.17 -29.53
C GLY A 4 -15.32 -10.13 -30.49
N PRO A 5 -14.19 -10.41 -31.17
CA PRO A 5 -13.61 -9.51 -32.18
C PRO A 5 -14.61 -9.13 -33.29
N GLU A 6 -15.49 -10.08 -33.62
CA GLU A 6 -16.49 -9.96 -34.68
C GLU A 6 -17.62 -8.97 -34.34
N THR A 7 -17.87 -8.70 -33.05
CA THR A 7 -18.92 -7.77 -32.59
C THR A 7 -18.50 -6.30 -32.63
N LEU A 8 -17.22 -6.00 -32.88
CA LEU A 8 -16.72 -4.62 -33.02
C LEU A 8 -16.84 -4.08 -34.46
N SER A 9 -17.36 -4.86 -35.40
CA SER A 9 -17.47 -4.48 -36.81
C SER A 9 -18.88 -4.03 -37.20
N ALA A 10 -19.24 -2.78 -36.89
CA ALA A 10 -20.31 -2.04 -37.60
C ALA A 10 -20.31 -0.51 -37.40
N SER A 11 -19.23 0.10 -36.91
CA SER A 11 -19.05 1.54 -37.04
C SER A 11 -17.57 1.85 -37.23
N ASN A 12 -17.21 2.41 -38.39
CA ASN A 12 -15.87 2.95 -38.58
C ASN A 12 -15.70 4.07 -37.56
N VAL A 13 -14.96 3.80 -36.48
CA VAL A 13 -14.59 4.82 -35.49
C VAL A 13 -13.94 5.98 -36.24
N SER A 14 -14.50 7.18 -36.09
CA SER A 14 -13.97 8.35 -36.80
C SER A 14 -12.48 8.53 -36.51
N VAL A 15 -11.70 8.90 -37.53
CA VAL A 15 -10.26 9.19 -37.39
C VAL A 15 -10.00 10.23 -36.28
N THR A 16 -10.93 11.16 -36.09
CA THR A 16 -10.85 12.16 -35.01
C THR A 16 -10.89 11.50 -33.62
N VAL A 17 -11.74 10.49 -33.44
CA VAL A 17 -11.84 9.74 -32.17
C VAL A 17 -10.57 8.93 -31.93
N LEU A 18 -10.06 8.23 -32.94
CA LEU A 18 -8.79 7.49 -32.83
C LEU A 18 -7.63 8.41 -32.45
N ARG A 19 -7.51 9.58 -33.09
CA ARG A 19 -6.49 10.58 -32.76
C ARG A 19 -6.63 11.11 -31.34
N SER A 20 -7.86 11.34 -30.88
CA SER A 20 -8.13 11.76 -29.50
C SER A 20 -7.66 10.71 -28.49
N VAL A 21 -8.01 9.43 -28.70
CA VAL A 21 -7.60 8.33 -27.82
C VAL A 21 -6.07 8.21 -27.75
N VAL A 22 -5.38 8.30 -28.90
CA VAL A 22 -3.91 8.25 -28.94
C VAL A 22 -3.30 9.46 -28.22
N ALA A 23 -3.86 10.66 -28.40
CA ALA A 23 -3.40 11.86 -27.70
C ALA A 23 -3.59 11.75 -26.18
N THR A 24 -4.74 11.23 -25.73
CA THR A 24 -5.01 10.96 -24.30
C THR A 24 -4.02 9.93 -23.75
N ALA A 25 -3.80 8.82 -24.45
CA ALA A 25 -2.85 7.80 -24.03
C ALA A 25 -1.41 8.35 -23.91
N TYR A 26 -1.00 9.19 -24.86
CA TYR A 26 0.29 9.88 -24.80
C TYR A 26 0.38 10.82 -23.60
N GLN A 27 -0.66 11.61 -23.36
CA GLN A 27 -0.72 12.53 -22.21
C GLN A 27 -0.64 11.77 -20.88
N ILE A 28 -1.37 10.67 -20.75
CA ILE A 28 -1.36 9.81 -19.56
C ILE A 28 0.03 9.22 -19.33
N SER A 29 0.69 8.71 -20.37
CA SER A 29 2.07 8.22 -20.26
C SER A 29 3.04 9.33 -19.82
N ALA A 30 2.92 10.54 -20.38
CA ALA A 30 3.78 11.66 -20.03
C ALA A 30 3.56 12.12 -18.56
N LEU A 31 2.31 12.16 -18.11
CA LEU A 31 1.96 12.46 -16.72
C LEU A 31 2.47 11.38 -15.77
N ALA A 32 2.34 10.10 -16.12
CA ALA A 32 2.80 8.98 -15.31
C ALA A 32 4.31 9.02 -15.09
N GLN A 33 5.07 9.22 -16.17
CA GLN A 33 6.53 9.30 -16.09
C GLN A 33 6.98 10.54 -15.31
N SER A 34 6.30 11.68 -15.47
CA SER A 34 6.62 12.89 -14.71
C SER A 34 6.29 12.73 -13.21
N CYS A 35 5.20 12.04 -12.86
CA CYS A 35 4.84 11.68 -11.49
C CYS A 35 5.92 10.82 -10.84
N LEU A 36 6.35 9.77 -11.55
CA LEU A 36 7.40 8.87 -11.07
C LEU A 36 8.75 9.56 -10.98
N ALA A 37 9.08 10.47 -11.90
CA ALA A 37 10.31 11.26 -11.85
C ALA A 37 10.38 12.08 -10.55
N LEU A 38 9.29 12.76 -10.19
CA LEU A 38 9.19 13.52 -8.93
C LEU A 38 9.31 12.59 -7.71
N CYS A 39 8.65 11.44 -7.73
CA CYS A 39 8.76 10.46 -6.64
C CYS A 39 10.19 9.93 -6.49
N LEU A 40 10.88 9.64 -7.61
CA LEU A 40 12.26 9.18 -7.60
C LEU A 40 13.23 10.24 -7.10
N GLU A 41 13.04 11.50 -7.48
CA GLU A 41 13.84 12.62 -6.97
C GLU A 41 13.75 12.68 -5.44
N ARG A 42 12.53 12.62 -4.90
CA ARG A 42 12.29 12.64 -3.45
C ARG A 42 12.80 11.37 -2.76
N ALA A 43 12.60 10.19 -3.35
CA ALA A 43 13.10 8.94 -2.80
C ALA A 43 14.63 8.89 -2.73
N ARG A 44 15.33 9.48 -3.71
CA ARG A 44 16.79 9.60 -3.72
C ARG A 44 17.33 10.57 -2.67
N ALA A 45 16.51 11.53 -2.25
CA ALA A 45 16.86 12.49 -1.21
C ALA A 45 16.58 11.96 0.21
N LEU A 46 16.01 10.75 0.35
CA LEU A 46 15.75 10.15 1.65
C LEU A 46 17.04 9.84 2.41
N SER A 47 16.96 9.99 3.73
CA SER A 47 17.98 9.53 4.67
C SER A 47 17.37 8.44 5.55
N VAL A 48 17.33 7.21 5.02
CA VAL A 48 16.81 6.05 5.76
C VAL A 48 17.79 5.63 6.84
N LEU A 49 17.28 5.33 8.03
CA LEU A 49 18.07 4.77 9.13
C LEU A 49 17.73 3.30 9.35
N HIS A 50 18.74 2.50 9.65
CA HIS A 50 18.60 1.13 10.16
C HIS A 50 18.96 1.09 11.64
N PRO A 51 18.28 0.27 12.46
CA PRO A 51 18.68 0.09 13.84
C PRO A 51 20.08 -0.53 13.89
N VAL A 52 20.90 -0.09 14.85
CA VAL A 52 22.26 -0.65 15.05
C VAL A 52 22.18 -2.11 15.50
N ASP A 53 21.17 -2.44 16.29
CA ASP A 53 20.84 -3.81 16.66
C ASP A 53 19.83 -4.39 15.65
N PRO A 54 20.15 -5.47 14.92
CA PRO A 54 19.22 -6.07 13.96
C PRO A 54 18.09 -6.87 14.62
N GLU A 55 18.22 -7.20 15.92
CA GLU A 55 17.26 -8.00 16.69
C GLU A 55 16.35 -7.12 17.56
N ILE A 56 16.13 -5.85 17.15
CA ILE A 56 15.12 -5.03 17.82
C ILE A 56 13.76 -5.68 17.73
N SER A 57 12.99 -5.52 18.79
CA SER A 57 11.60 -5.96 18.81
C SER A 57 10.69 -4.87 19.34
N TYR A 58 9.55 -4.69 18.72
CA TYR A 58 8.45 -3.91 19.28
C TYR A 58 7.45 -4.84 19.99
N THR A 59 7.31 -6.07 19.49
CA THR A 59 6.34 -7.09 19.91
C THR A 59 6.70 -7.81 21.22
N ASP A 60 7.98 -7.83 21.59
CA ASP A 60 8.45 -8.55 22.78
C ASP A 60 7.99 -7.91 24.09
N LYS A 61 7.55 -8.74 25.04
CA LYS A 61 7.28 -8.34 26.44
C LYS A 61 8.59 -8.30 27.25
N TYR A 62 9.53 -7.41 26.92
CA TYR A 62 10.76 -7.26 27.71
C TYR A 62 10.98 -5.86 28.28
N GLY A 63 11.10 -5.83 29.60
CA GLY A 63 11.79 -4.82 30.40
C GLY A 63 12.46 -5.52 31.59
N ARG A 64 13.69 -5.14 31.96
CA ARG A 64 14.30 -5.60 33.23
C ARG A 64 13.44 -5.04 34.36
N ARG A 65 12.72 -5.94 35.06
CA ARG A 65 11.74 -5.65 36.15
C ARG A 65 10.41 -5.07 35.64
N ASN A 66 9.44 -5.91 35.29
CA ASN A 66 7.99 -5.66 35.38
C ASN A 66 7.40 -4.35 34.79
N GLU A 67 8.14 -3.57 34.01
CA GLU A 67 7.66 -2.36 33.34
C GLU A 67 7.46 -2.67 31.86
N GLU A 68 6.19 -2.81 31.44
CA GLU A 68 5.82 -2.92 30.04
C GLU A 68 6.08 -1.57 29.33
N ILE A 69 7.13 -1.50 28.51
CA ILE A 69 7.43 -0.34 27.65
C ILE A 69 6.72 -0.55 26.29
N PRO A 70 5.73 0.27 25.94
CA PRO A 70 5.04 0.20 24.66
C PRO A 70 6.00 0.49 23.51
N ALA A 71 5.67 -0.05 22.33
CA ALA A 71 6.47 0.12 21.12
C ALA A 71 6.82 1.59 20.82
N PHE A 72 5.84 2.50 20.93
CA PHE A 72 6.02 3.92 20.66
C PHE A 72 6.95 4.65 21.64
N ASP A 73 7.19 4.08 22.84
CA ASP A 73 8.11 4.62 23.85
C ASP A 73 9.52 4.01 23.73
N ARG A 74 9.71 2.94 22.94
CA ARG A 74 11.01 2.30 22.74
C ARG A 74 11.91 3.20 21.89
N LYS A 75 13.19 3.29 22.27
CA LYS A 75 14.19 4.09 21.57
C LYS A 75 15.35 3.19 21.17
N TYR A 76 15.60 3.12 19.87
CA TYR A 76 16.73 2.39 19.31
C TYR A 76 17.70 3.36 18.62
N PRO A 77 19.02 3.16 18.77
CA PRO A 77 19.99 3.92 18.01
C PRO A 77 19.92 3.52 16.53
N GLY A 78 19.90 4.52 15.64
CA GLY A 78 19.91 4.33 14.20
C GLY A 78 21.25 4.69 13.56
N ALA A 79 21.58 4.02 12.46
CA ALA A 79 22.69 4.35 11.58
C ALA A 79 22.18 4.51 10.13
N PRO A 80 22.79 5.39 9.31
CA PRO A 80 22.39 5.55 7.91
C PRO A 80 22.41 4.22 7.14
N ALA A 81 21.30 3.90 6.48
CA ALA A 81 21.17 2.72 5.65
C ALA A 81 21.99 2.88 4.36
N LYS A 82 22.53 1.77 3.85
CA LYS A 82 23.17 1.74 2.53
C LYS A 82 22.10 1.68 1.45
N MET A 83 21.76 2.83 0.88
CA MET A 83 20.83 2.93 -0.24
C MET A 83 21.53 2.69 -1.58
N VAL A 84 20.83 2.04 -2.51
CA VAL A 84 21.28 1.79 -3.88
C VAL A 84 20.23 2.38 -4.84
N ASP A 85 20.65 3.19 -5.81
CA ASP A 85 19.73 3.69 -6.83
C ASP A 85 19.29 2.53 -7.73
N ALA A 86 18.00 2.20 -7.67
CA ALA A 86 17.37 1.21 -8.52
C ALA A 86 17.24 1.66 -9.99
N GLY A 87 17.51 2.94 -10.28
CA GLY A 87 17.41 3.51 -11.61
C GLY A 87 15.97 3.81 -12.01
N GLN A 88 15.66 3.66 -13.30
CA GLN A 88 14.33 3.92 -13.86
C GLN A 88 13.24 3.03 -13.24
N PRO A 89 11.97 3.46 -13.27
CA PRO A 89 10.85 2.63 -12.85
C PRO A 89 10.77 1.32 -13.64
N THR A 90 10.35 0.25 -12.96
CA THR A 90 9.99 -0.99 -13.65
C THR A 90 8.68 -0.80 -14.41
N TRP A 91 8.38 -1.69 -15.34
CA TRP A 91 7.09 -1.69 -16.05
C TRP A 91 5.90 -1.74 -15.07
N VAL A 92 6.01 -2.53 -13.99
CA VAL A 92 4.93 -2.66 -12.99
C VAL A 92 4.67 -1.33 -12.31
N GLU A 93 5.73 -0.66 -11.85
CA GLU A 93 5.64 0.65 -11.18
C GLU A 93 5.03 1.71 -12.11
N GLU A 94 5.42 1.73 -13.39
CA GLU A 94 4.83 2.64 -14.38
C GLU A 94 3.35 2.34 -14.65
N MET A 95 2.99 1.06 -14.77
CA MET A 95 1.61 0.66 -15.05
C MET A 95 0.66 0.95 -13.87
N ARG A 96 1.13 0.94 -12.63
CA ARG A 96 0.33 1.38 -11.46
C ARG A 96 -0.13 2.83 -11.62
N VAL A 97 0.81 3.73 -11.96
CA VAL A 97 0.53 5.14 -12.18
C VAL A 97 -0.35 5.36 -13.41
N VAL A 98 -0.03 4.70 -14.53
CA VAL A 98 -0.84 4.78 -15.75
C VAL A 98 -2.28 4.32 -15.51
N ARG A 99 -2.48 3.21 -14.79
CA ARG A 99 -3.82 2.71 -14.43
C ARG A 99 -4.59 3.71 -13.57
N ALA A 100 -3.94 4.29 -12.55
CA ALA A 100 -4.56 5.28 -11.69
C ALA A 100 -4.97 6.55 -12.47
N ILE A 101 -4.11 7.05 -13.35
CA ILE A 101 -4.44 8.21 -14.20
C ILE A 101 -5.58 7.88 -15.17
N TRP A 102 -5.59 6.69 -15.78
CA TRP A 102 -6.71 6.25 -16.62
C TRP A 102 -8.04 6.21 -15.87
N ALA A 103 -8.05 5.72 -14.62
CA ALA A 103 -9.25 5.70 -13.80
C ALA A 103 -9.78 7.13 -13.54
N ILE A 104 -8.88 8.08 -13.24
CA ILE A 104 -9.25 9.49 -13.04
C ILE A 104 -9.80 10.10 -14.33
N GLN A 105 -9.11 9.91 -15.46
CA GLN A 105 -9.53 10.40 -16.77
C GLN A 105 -10.93 9.87 -17.14
N LEU A 106 -11.12 8.56 -17.05
CA LEU A 106 -12.36 7.89 -17.46
C LEU A 106 -13.55 8.36 -16.62
N VAL A 107 -13.41 8.41 -15.30
CA VAL A 107 -14.52 8.86 -14.44
C VAL A 107 -14.77 10.35 -14.60
N GLY A 108 -13.74 11.17 -14.81
CA GLY A 108 -13.92 12.57 -15.16
C GLY A 108 -14.74 12.74 -16.44
N GLU A 109 -14.45 11.96 -17.48
CA GLU A 109 -15.21 11.98 -18.73
C GLU A 109 -16.66 11.52 -18.55
N VAL A 110 -16.90 10.46 -17.78
CA VAL A 110 -18.27 9.96 -17.52
C VAL A 110 -19.07 10.94 -16.67
N ARG A 111 -18.47 11.56 -15.64
CA ARG A 111 -19.11 12.63 -14.84
C ARG A 111 -19.45 13.84 -15.72
N ARG A 112 -18.53 14.24 -16.59
CA ARG A 112 -18.81 15.33 -17.54
C ARG A 112 -19.95 14.96 -18.51
N LEU A 113 -20.00 13.72 -18.97
CA LEU A 113 -21.09 13.24 -19.83
C LEU A 113 -22.43 13.28 -19.09
N SER A 114 -22.46 12.83 -17.82
CA SER A 114 -23.65 12.86 -16.96
C SER A 114 -24.17 14.28 -16.73
N GLU A 115 -23.28 15.26 -16.55
CA GLU A 115 -23.65 16.66 -16.34
C GLU A 115 -24.15 17.37 -17.61
N ASN A 116 -23.52 17.12 -18.76
CA ASN A 116 -23.75 17.93 -19.97
C ASN A 116 -24.67 17.27 -21.01
N LYS A 117 -24.87 15.96 -20.93
CA LYS A 117 -25.59 15.17 -21.94
C LYS A 117 -26.36 13.99 -21.32
N ALA A 118 -26.98 14.20 -20.16
CA ALA A 118 -27.78 13.18 -19.46
C ALA A 118 -28.79 12.47 -20.40
N ASP A 119 -29.44 13.24 -21.28
CA ASP A 119 -30.42 12.74 -22.24
C ASP A 119 -29.82 11.73 -23.26
N MET A 120 -28.51 11.79 -23.53
CA MET A 120 -27.84 10.88 -24.47
C MET A 120 -27.45 9.54 -23.84
N ILE A 121 -27.33 9.48 -22.52
CA ILE A 121 -26.86 8.28 -21.79
C ILE A 121 -28.04 7.40 -21.35
N GLY A 122 -29.26 7.95 -21.35
CA GLY A 122 -30.48 7.23 -20.98
C GLY A 122 -30.55 6.84 -19.51
N TRP A 123 -29.74 7.48 -18.65
CA TRP A 123 -29.70 7.23 -17.22
C TRP A 123 -30.80 8.00 -16.50
N GLN A 124 -31.38 7.42 -15.45
CA GLN A 124 -32.33 8.10 -14.58
C GLN A 124 -31.61 9.13 -13.70
N ASP A 125 -32.32 10.19 -13.30
CA ASP A 125 -31.76 11.25 -12.45
C ASP A 125 -31.18 10.71 -11.14
N ASP A 126 -31.80 9.69 -10.55
CA ASP A 126 -31.31 9.04 -9.34
C ASP A 126 -30.01 8.28 -9.58
N GLU A 127 -29.83 7.65 -10.76
CA GLU A 127 -28.60 6.96 -11.14
C GLU A 127 -27.45 7.95 -11.35
N ILE A 128 -27.73 9.10 -11.99
CA ILE A 128 -26.77 10.20 -12.16
C ILE A 128 -26.35 10.75 -10.80
N ARG A 129 -27.31 10.97 -9.90
CA ARG A 129 -27.04 11.45 -8.53
C ARG A 129 -26.19 10.47 -7.73
N VAL A 130 -26.46 9.18 -7.83
CA VAL A 130 -25.68 8.13 -7.16
C VAL A 130 -24.26 8.12 -7.74
N PHE A 131 -24.10 8.05 -9.06
CA PHE A 131 -22.80 8.02 -9.71
C PHE A 131 -21.93 9.25 -9.40
N ASN A 132 -22.51 10.45 -9.42
CA ASN A 132 -21.77 11.68 -9.15
C ASN A 132 -21.34 11.79 -7.67
N LYS A 133 -22.00 11.06 -6.77
CA LYS A 133 -21.62 10.96 -5.35
C LYS A 133 -20.63 9.84 -5.07
N MET A 134 -20.59 8.81 -5.92
CA MET A 134 -19.66 7.69 -5.78
C MET A 134 -18.22 8.17 -5.91
N ASP A 135 -17.35 7.73 -5.01
CA ASP A 135 -15.92 7.93 -5.16
C ASP A 135 -15.35 7.00 -6.25
N LEU A 136 -14.18 7.34 -6.79
CA LEU A 136 -13.45 6.50 -7.75
C LEU A 136 -13.28 5.07 -7.25
N LEU A 137 -13.12 4.91 -5.94
CA LEU A 137 -12.96 3.63 -5.29
C LEU A 137 -14.22 2.77 -5.44
N GLU A 138 -15.40 3.38 -5.30
CA GLU A 138 -16.70 2.73 -5.47
C GLU A 138 -16.92 2.23 -6.91
N LEU A 139 -16.41 2.98 -7.88
CA LEU A 139 -16.59 2.70 -9.30
C LEU A 139 -15.67 1.60 -9.85
N PHE A 140 -14.55 1.35 -9.19
CA PHE A 140 -13.54 0.39 -9.67
C PHE A 140 -13.19 -0.62 -8.58
N PRO A 141 -13.83 -1.80 -8.59
CA PRO A 141 -13.57 -2.84 -7.61
C PRO A 141 -12.13 -3.35 -7.55
N SER A 142 -11.34 -3.12 -8.59
CA SER A 142 -9.89 -3.34 -8.57
C SER A 142 -9.16 -2.53 -7.50
N PHE A 143 -9.75 -1.45 -6.97
CA PHE A 143 -9.21 -0.63 -5.88
C PHE A 143 -9.89 -0.90 -4.51
N HIS A 144 -10.89 -1.78 -4.43
CA HIS A 144 -11.75 -1.98 -3.24
C HIS A 144 -11.13 -2.76 -2.07
N HIS A 145 -9.91 -3.27 -2.20
CA HIS A 145 -9.25 -3.81 -1.02
C HIS A 145 -8.44 -2.69 -0.37
N GLY A 146 -8.78 -2.39 0.88
CA GLY A 146 -8.23 -1.29 1.67
C GLY A 146 -6.74 -1.07 1.41
N PHE A 147 -6.38 0.18 1.18
CA PHE A 147 -5.06 0.69 0.79
C PHE A 147 -4.72 0.67 -0.72
N ARG A 148 -5.47 0.01 -1.61
CA ARG A 148 -5.26 0.15 -3.08
C ARG A 148 -5.63 1.52 -3.64
N ASP A 149 -6.37 2.31 -2.88
CA ASP A 149 -6.67 3.71 -3.18
C ASP A 149 -5.43 4.61 -3.16
N GLN A 150 -4.36 4.21 -2.47
CA GLN A 150 -3.16 5.02 -2.36
C GLN A 150 -2.50 5.30 -3.71
N GLU A 151 -2.65 4.42 -4.71
CA GLU A 151 -2.20 4.70 -6.08
C GLU A 151 -2.96 5.90 -6.67
N VAL A 152 -4.29 5.90 -6.58
CA VAL A 152 -5.16 6.97 -7.08
C VAL A 152 -4.95 8.27 -6.31
N GLN A 153 -4.86 8.19 -4.98
CA GLN A 153 -4.66 9.36 -4.13
C GLN A 153 -3.30 10.01 -4.35
N SER A 154 -2.23 9.22 -4.47
CA SER A 154 -0.88 9.73 -4.78
C SER A 154 -0.84 10.41 -6.15
N VAL A 155 -1.52 9.83 -7.15
CA VAL A 155 -1.65 10.45 -8.46
C VAL A 155 -2.47 11.74 -8.40
N ARG A 156 -3.61 11.76 -7.69
CA ARG A 156 -4.43 12.97 -7.53
C ARG A 156 -3.61 14.11 -6.93
N GLU A 157 -2.85 13.84 -5.88
CA GLU A 157 -1.99 14.84 -5.24
C GLU A 157 -0.88 15.33 -6.18
N TYR A 158 -0.30 14.45 -6.98
CA TYR A 158 0.63 14.89 -8.01
C TYR A 158 -0.05 15.81 -9.05
N LEU A 159 -1.21 15.41 -9.57
CA LEU A 159 -1.94 16.17 -10.58
C LEU A 159 -2.36 17.56 -10.08
N THR A 160 -2.76 17.70 -8.82
CA THR A 160 -3.10 19.01 -8.25
C THR A 160 -1.91 19.97 -8.21
N THR A 161 -0.68 19.46 -8.11
CA THR A 161 0.52 20.32 -8.21
C THR A 161 0.74 20.92 -9.61
N LEU A 162 0.17 20.30 -10.65
CA LEU A 162 0.29 20.78 -12.03
C LEU A 162 -0.82 21.79 -12.40
N GLY A 163 -1.83 21.95 -11.56
CA GLY A 163 -2.99 22.82 -11.78
C GLY A 163 -4.31 22.05 -11.87
N GLU A 164 -5.38 22.78 -12.18
CA GLU A 164 -6.73 22.21 -12.29
C GLU A 164 -6.94 21.48 -13.62
N ALA A 165 -7.72 20.40 -13.58
CA ALA A 165 -8.21 19.75 -14.79
C ALA A 165 -9.24 20.66 -15.50
N THR A 166 -9.23 20.66 -16.83
CA THR A 166 -10.18 21.45 -17.63
C THR A 166 -11.34 20.57 -18.12
N ASN A 167 -12.57 21.09 -18.11
CA ASN A 167 -13.78 20.32 -18.46
C ASN A 167 -14.40 20.77 -19.80
N ASP A 168 -13.59 21.20 -20.75
CA ASP A 168 -13.99 21.87 -22.00
C ASP A 168 -14.87 21.00 -22.92
N ALA A 169 -14.31 20.28 -23.90
CA ALA A 169 -15.04 19.35 -24.78
C ALA A 169 -15.02 17.90 -24.26
N TYR A 170 -14.05 17.58 -23.42
CA TYR A 170 -13.89 16.35 -22.63
C TYR A 170 -13.32 16.74 -21.25
N HIS A 171 -13.31 15.81 -20.30
CA HIS A 171 -12.47 15.99 -19.13
C HIS A 171 -11.02 15.89 -19.58
N HIS A 172 -10.20 16.89 -19.29
CA HIS A 172 -8.80 16.89 -19.66
C HIS A 172 -7.96 17.10 -18.43
N LEU A 173 -7.12 16.11 -18.14
CA LEU A 173 -6.09 16.21 -17.13
C LEU A 173 -5.15 17.39 -17.41
N PRO A 174 -4.45 17.90 -16.36
CA PRO A 174 -3.43 18.93 -16.51
C PRO A 174 -2.38 18.58 -17.57
N ARG A 175 -1.77 19.60 -18.16
CA ARG A 175 -0.72 19.42 -19.15
C ARG A 175 0.52 18.84 -18.47
N PRO A 176 1.14 17.77 -19.02
CA PRO A 176 2.38 17.26 -18.47
C PRO A 176 3.51 18.30 -18.58
N PRO A 177 4.49 18.28 -17.65
CA PRO A 177 5.72 19.05 -17.79
C PRO A 177 6.41 18.80 -19.13
N SER A 178 7.23 19.76 -19.56
CA SER A 178 8.03 19.58 -20.78
C SER A 178 8.91 18.33 -20.67
N ALA A 179 8.98 17.58 -21.78
CA ALA A 179 9.81 16.39 -21.86
C ALA A 179 11.28 16.73 -21.59
N SER A 180 11.89 15.99 -20.68
CA SER A 180 13.31 16.05 -20.38
C SER A 180 13.86 14.64 -20.22
N ALA A 181 15.19 14.48 -20.24
CA ALA A 181 15.83 13.17 -20.05
C ALA A 181 15.51 12.53 -18.69
N THR A 182 15.11 13.32 -17.69
CA THR A 182 14.77 12.85 -16.35
C THR A 182 13.27 12.59 -16.17
N THR A 183 12.41 13.17 -17.02
CA THR A 183 10.95 13.05 -16.94
C THR A 183 10.35 12.18 -18.05
N ARG A 184 11.18 11.69 -18.98
CA ARG A 184 10.77 10.80 -20.07
C ARG A 184 11.78 9.67 -20.25
N TRP A 185 11.25 8.46 -20.34
CA TRP A 185 12.04 7.26 -20.66
C TRP A 185 11.24 6.32 -21.54
N VAL A 186 11.96 5.35 -22.11
CA VAL A 186 11.33 4.23 -22.83
C VAL A 186 10.81 3.26 -21.78
N THR A 187 9.49 3.08 -21.74
CA THR A 187 8.85 2.09 -20.87
C THR A 187 9.42 0.71 -21.19
N ALA A 188 10.04 0.06 -20.19
CA ALA A 188 10.56 -1.29 -20.33
C ALA A 188 9.43 -2.28 -20.63
N LEU A 189 9.73 -3.39 -21.30
CA LEU A 189 8.75 -4.48 -21.45
C LEU A 189 8.51 -5.18 -20.11
N PRO A 190 7.30 -5.72 -19.86
CA PRO A 190 7.05 -6.51 -18.67
C PRO A 190 7.96 -7.73 -18.62
N ILE A 191 8.46 -8.06 -17.42
CA ILE A 191 9.12 -9.35 -17.20
C ILE A 191 8.01 -10.40 -17.10
N PRO A 192 7.99 -11.42 -17.98
CA PRO A 192 6.97 -12.46 -17.91
C PRO A 192 7.16 -13.29 -16.64
N GLN A 193 6.05 -13.68 -16.02
CA GLN A 193 6.12 -14.60 -14.88
C GLN A 193 6.58 -15.98 -15.37
N ASN A 194 7.65 -16.48 -14.76
CA ASN A 194 8.09 -17.85 -14.97
C ASN A 194 7.65 -18.71 -13.78
N VAL A 195 6.81 -19.71 -14.05
CA VAL A 195 6.30 -20.65 -13.05
C VAL A 195 6.89 -22.02 -13.30
N THR A 196 7.63 -22.52 -12.31
CA THR A 196 8.10 -23.90 -12.27
C THR A 196 7.25 -24.69 -11.29
N TRP A 197 6.96 -25.94 -11.60
CA TRP A 197 6.19 -26.82 -10.71
C TRP A 197 7.15 -27.82 -10.07
N VAL A 198 7.29 -27.73 -8.75
CA VAL A 198 8.17 -28.60 -7.97
C VAL A 198 7.36 -29.40 -6.97
N VAL A 199 7.72 -30.66 -6.78
CA VAL A 199 7.06 -31.53 -5.81
C VAL A 199 7.69 -31.27 -4.44
N ARG A 200 6.91 -30.67 -3.52
CA ARG A 200 7.32 -30.40 -2.13
C ARG A 200 6.55 -31.19 -1.10
N ALA A 201 5.55 -31.95 -1.53
CA ALA A 201 4.83 -32.86 -0.67
C ALA A 201 4.28 -34.04 -1.49
N TYR A 202 3.89 -35.10 -0.79
CA TYR A 202 3.15 -36.21 -1.37
C TYR A 202 1.99 -36.61 -0.47
N ARG A 203 0.96 -37.23 -1.06
CA ARG A 203 -0.14 -37.82 -0.32
C ARG A 203 0.02 -39.33 -0.24
N GLN A 204 -0.05 -39.89 0.95
CA GLN A 204 -0.04 -41.33 1.19
C GLN A 204 -1.00 -41.67 2.33
N TRP A 205 -1.80 -42.73 2.15
CA TRP A 205 -2.83 -43.15 3.12
C TRP A 205 -3.74 -42.01 3.62
N GLY A 206 -4.08 -41.07 2.73
CA GLY A 206 -4.91 -39.91 3.05
C GLY A 206 -4.16 -38.73 3.70
N GLN A 207 -2.94 -38.92 4.19
CA GLN A 207 -2.11 -37.90 4.84
C GLN A 207 -1.19 -37.18 3.85
N ILE A 208 -0.86 -35.92 4.14
CA ILE A 208 0.10 -35.12 3.36
C ILE A 208 1.44 -35.12 4.11
N HIS A 209 2.50 -35.46 3.39
CA HIS A 209 3.87 -35.50 3.90
C HIS A 209 4.72 -34.50 3.11
N ASN A 210 5.39 -33.58 3.81
CA ASN A 210 6.30 -32.62 3.20
C ASN A 210 7.63 -33.31 2.83
N LEU A 211 8.22 -32.88 1.72
CA LEU A 211 9.54 -33.31 1.24
C LEU A 211 10.56 -32.22 1.58
N GLY A 212 11.68 -32.62 2.15
CA GLY A 212 12.86 -31.78 2.32
C GLY A 212 13.71 -31.70 1.04
N PRO A 213 14.77 -30.86 1.05
CA PRO A 213 15.70 -30.77 -0.07
C PRO A 213 16.38 -32.12 -0.34
N GLY A 214 16.20 -32.65 -1.56
CA GLY A 214 16.79 -33.93 -1.99
C GLY A 214 15.93 -35.17 -1.75
N ASP A 215 14.79 -35.04 -1.07
CA ASP A 215 13.88 -36.16 -0.84
C ASP A 215 13.16 -36.58 -2.13
N THR A 216 12.98 -37.89 -2.30
CA THR A 216 12.17 -38.46 -3.38
C THR A 216 10.82 -38.93 -2.85
N VAL A 217 9.77 -38.86 -3.68
CA VAL A 217 8.45 -39.39 -3.32
C VAL A 217 8.55 -40.90 -3.08
N PRO A 218 8.14 -41.41 -1.89
CA PRO A 218 8.16 -42.83 -1.61
C PRO A 218 7.26 -43.64 -2.54
N VAL A 219 7.57 -44.93 -2.71
CA VAL A 219 6.77 -45.84 -3.54
C VAL A 219 5.32 -45.87 -3.04
N GLY A 220 4.37 -45.57 -3.93
CA GLY A 220 2.94 -45.48 -3.62
C GLY A 220 2.46 -44.12 -3.09
N GLY A 221 3.36 -43.15 -2.91
CA GLY A 221 3.00 -41.76 -2.63
C GLY A 221 2.55 -41.02 -3.90
N LYS A 222 1.47 -40.24 -3.81
CA LYS A 222 1.01 -39.38 -4.92
C LYS A 222 1.66 -37.99 -4.80
N PRO A 223 2.50 -37.55 -5.75
CA PRO A 223 3.14 -36.24 -5.69
C PRO A 223 2.12 -35.11 -5.69
N ILE A 224 2.39 -34.07 -4.89
CA ILE A 224 1.65 -32.81 -4.88
C ILE A 224 2.59 -31.72 -5.44
N PRO A 225 2.36 -31.25 -6.68
CA PRO A 225 3.16 -30.18 -7.25
C PRO A 225 2.73 -28.83 -6.66
N PHE A 226 3.73 -28.00 -6.34
CA PHE A 226 3.53 -26.62 -5.90
C PHE A 226 4.17 -25.66 -6.91
N PRO A 227 3.53 -24.51 -7.19
CA PRO A 227 4.16 -23.49 -8.01
C PRO A 227 5.35 -22.90 -7.25
N THR A 228 6.46 -22.73 -7.95
CA THR A 228 7.62 -21.95 -7.52
C THR A 228 7.85 -20.87 -8.56
N TYR A 229 7.83 -19.63 -8.08
CA TYR A 229 7.96 -18.44 -8.87
C TYR A 229 9.44 -18.01 -8.96
N SER A 230 9.78 -17.25 -10.00
CA SER A 230 11.11 -16.66 -10.17
C SER A 230 11.42 -15.61 -9.11
N GLU A 231 12.70 -15.32 -8.87
CA GLU A 231 13.11 -14.23 -7.97
C GLU A 231 12.51 -12.88 -8.39
N ASP A 232 12.41 -12.60 -9.70
CA ASP A 232 11.75 -11.39 -10.21
C ASP A 232 10.28 -11.29 -9.77
N ASP A 233 9.61 -12.42 -9.56
CA ASP A 233 8.21 -12.46 -9.10
C ASP A 233 8.15 -12.16 -7.60
N ASP A 234 9.02 -12.80 -6.81
CA ASP A 234 9.18 -12.55 -5.37
C ASP A 234 9.56 -11.07 -5.10
N TRP A 235 10.27 -10.43 -6.04
CA TRP A 235 10.64 -9.01 -6.02
C TRP A 235 9.52 -8.05 -6.49
N GLY A 236 8.43 -8.58 -7.05
CA GLY A 236 7.32 -7.78 -7.59
C GLY A 236 7.59 -7.12 -8.94
N LYS A 237 8.52 -7.67 -9.75
CA LYS A 237 8.93 -7.10 -11.05
C LYS A 237 8.17 -7.70 -12.25
N THR A 238 7.34 -8.71 -12.02
CA THR A 238 6.58 -9.42 -13.05
C THR A 238 5.17 -8.87 -13.23
N GLU A 239 4.56 -9.07 -14.40
CA GLU A 239 3.20 -8.60 -14.72
C GLU A 239 2.14 -8.93 -13.63
N PRO A 240 2.12 -10.12 -13.01
CA PRO A 240 1.13 -10.45 -11.98
C PRO A 240 1.17 -9.55 -10.74
N ALA A 241 2.29 -8.90 -10.45
CA ALA A 241 2.40 -7.96 -9.32
C ALA A 241 1.41 -6.79 -9.46
N LEU A 242 1.04 -6.40 -10.69
CA LEU A 242 0.07 -5.33 -10.94
C LEU A 242 -1.34 -5.67 -10.42
N LYS A 243 -1.67 -6.96 -10.24
CA LYS A 243 -2.97 -7.39 -9.70
C LYS A 243 -3.10 -7.11 -8.19
N TRP A 244 -1.98 -6.91 -7.51
CA TRP A 244 -1.91 -6.71 -6.07
C TRP A 244 -1.54 -5.26 -5.75
N GLU A 245 -1.75 -4.84 -4.51
CA GLU A 245 -1.15 -3.63 -3.99
C GLU A 245 0.39 -3.66 -4.11
N SER A 246 1.02 -2.49 -4.21
CA SER A 246 2.49 -2.40 -4.17
C SER A 246 3.04 -2.83 -2.82
N PHE A 247 4.33 -3.15 -2.75
CA PHE A 247 4.95 -3.52 -1.48
C PHE A 247 4.86 -2.38 -0.46
N GLY A 248 5.04 -1.12 -0.88
CA GLY A 248 4.92 0.02 0.03
C GLY A 248 3.53 0.10 0.66
N VAL A 249 2.47 -0.05 -0.13
CA VAL A 249 1.09 -0.08 0.38
C VAL A 249 0.85 -1.29 1.30
N LYS A 250 1.33 -2.47 0.90
CA LYS A 250 1.20 -3.70 1.70
C LYS A 250 1.89 -3.56 3.06
N PHE A 251 3.10 -3.01 3.09
CA PHE A 251 3.87 -2.85 4.33
C PHE A 251 3.30 -1.75 5.22
N PHE A 252 2.79 -0.66 4.62
CA PHE A 252 2.07 0.37 5.36
C PHE A 252 0.85 -0.18 6.10
N ARG A 253 0.11 -1.11 5.50
CA ARG A 253 -0.97 -1.81 6.21
C ARG A 253 -0.45 -2.45 7.50
N SER A 254 0.61 -3.24 7.43
CA SER A 254 1.25 -3.84 8.62
C SER A 254 1.74 -2.79 9.64
N LEU A 255 2.22 -1.63 9.17
CA LEU A 255 2.65 -0.53 10.04
C LEU A 255 1.49 0.13 10.79
N THR A 256 0.27 0.07 10.25
CA THR A 256 -0.93 0.75 10.78
C THR A 256 -1.99 -0.17 11.39
N ASP A 257 -1.97 -1.47 11.07
CA ASP A 257 -2.93 -2.44 11.60
C ASP A 257 -2.81 -2.49 13.13
N ASN A 258 -3.91 -2.15 13.79
CA ASN A 258 -4.00 -1.92 15.25
C ASN A 258 -4.55 -3.13 16.02
N ASP A 259 -4.65 -4.31 15.40
CA ASP A 259 -5.48 -5.41 15.89
C ASP A 259 -4.95 -6.13 17.14
N ALA A 260 -3.76 -5.81 17.68
CA ALA A 260 -3.17 -6.61 18.75
C ALA A 260 -2.51 -5.82 19.91
N GLY A 261 -2.96 -4.60 20.18
CA GLY A 261 -2.68 -3.92 21.45
C GLY A 261 -1.26 -3.32 21.58
N PRO A 262 -0.81 -2.98 22.81
CA PRO A 262 0.45 -2.27 23.01
C PRO A 262 1.65 -3.16 22.64
N GLY A 263 2.30 -2.87 21.51
CA GLY A 263 3.54 -3.56 21.13
C GLY A 263 3.82 -3.69 19.64
N GLU A 264 2.88 -3.59 18.71
CA GLU A 264 3.20 -4.09 17.36
C GLU A 264 3.84 -3.05 16.41
N SER A 265 3.41 -1.78 16.47
CA SER A 265 4.01 -0.69 15.67
C SER A 265 4.48 0.45 16.57
N PRO A 266 5.63 1.09 16.27
CA PRO A 266 6.07 2.29 16.99
C PRO A 266 5.30 3.56 16.61
N ILE A 267 4.56 3.56 15.51
CA ILE A 267 3.79 4.69 14.98
C ILE A 267 2.38 4.26 14.51
N PRO A 268 1.58 3.63 15.39
CA PRO A 268 0.25 3.14 15.02
C PRO A 268 -0.65 4.31 14.59
N GLY A 269 -1.33 4.14 13.46
CA GLY A 269 -2.25 5.15 12.92
C GLY A 269 -1.59 6.30 12.15
N VAL A 270 -0.29 6.20 11.84
CA VAL A 270 0.36 7.08 10.85
C VAL A 270 -0.45 7.11 9.54
N GLN A 271 -0.58 8.28 8.93
CA GLN A 271 -1.29 8.43 7.66
C GLN A 271 -0.36 8.19 6.48
N PHE A 272 -0.91 7.83 5.32
CA PHE A 272 -0.08 7.56 4.15
C PHE A 272 0.51 8.85 3.52
N ASP A 273 0.04 10.02 3.96
CA ASP A 273 0.33 11.34 3.40
C ASP A 273 1.82 11.62 3.21
N SER A 274 2.64 11.33 4.22
CA SER A 274 4.10 11.54 4.16
C SER A 274 4.83 10.54 3.25
N PHE A 275 4.19 9.42 2.92
CA PHE A 275 4.76 8.37 2.05
C PHE A 275 4.36 8.54 0.57
N ARG A 276 3.20 9.16 0.27
CA ARG A 276 2.75 9.47 -1.11
C ARG A 276 3.79 10.21 -1.94
N PRO A 277 4.37 11.34 -1.47
CA PRO A 277 5.34 12.09 -2.26
C PRO A 277 6.62 11.32 -2.55
N LEU A 278 6.90 10.26 -1.79
CA LEU A 278 8.05 9.38 -1.96
C LEU A 278 7.78 8.27 -2.99
N GLY A 279 6.54 8.12 -3.46
CA GLY A 279 6.13 7.09 -4.43
C GLY A 279 5.84 5.73 -3.82
N PHE A 280 5.69 5.61 -2.49
CA PHE A 280 5.47 4.31 -1.82
C PHE A 280 4.18 3.62 -2.27
N ALA A 281 3.22 4.37 -2.83
CA ALA A 281 2.05 3.78 -3.48
C ALA A 281 2.41 2.91 -4.69
N PHE A 282 3.54 3.16 -5.34
CA PHE A 282 3.92 2.56 -6.61
C PHE A 282 5.07 1.56 -6.48
N TRP A 283 5.94 1.72 -5.48
CA TRP A 283 7.16 0.93 -5.35
C TRP A 283 6.93 -0.52 -4.92
N ASP A 284 7.42 -1.43 -5.75
CA ASP A 284 7.45 -2.86 -5.46
C ASP A 284 8.67 -3.25 -4.61
N ARG A 285 8.67 -4.50 -4.10
CA ARG A 285 9.61 -4.94 -3.05
C ARG A 285 11.07 -4.70 -3.44
N TRP A 286 11.42 -4.92 -4.72
CA TRP A 286 12.76 -4.64 -5.23
C TRP A 286 13.26 -3.24 -4.93
N ARG A 287 12.50 -2.21 -5.28
CA ARG A 287 12.91 -0.81 -5.08
C ARG A 287 12.93 -0.46 -3.61
N MET A 288 11.91 -0.89 -2.88
CA MET A 288 11.85 -0.68 -1.43
C MET A 288 13.05 -1.32 -0.73
N HIS A 289 13.48 -2.50 -1.17
CA HIS A 289 14.67 -3.17 -0.65
C HIS A 289 15.95 -2.37 -0.94
N LEU A 290 16.12 -1.88 -2.17
CA LEU A 290 17.29 -1.07 -2.54
C LEU A 290 17.33 0.29 -1.83
N LEU A 291 16.17 0.83 -1.45
CA LEU A 291 16.05 2.02 -0.59
C LEU A 291 16.30 1.71 0.89
N GLY A 292 16.51 0.45 1.27
CA GLY A 292 16.68 0.04 2.67
C GLY A 292 15.36 0.00 3.46
N LEU A 293 14.22 -0.10 2.79
CA LEU A 293 12.87 -0.03 3.38
C LEU A 293 12.10 -1.36 3.30
N ALA A 294 12.73 -2.42 2.79
CA ALA A 294 12.14 -3.75 2.76
C ALA A 294 13.19 -4.85 3.01
N PRO A 295 12.79 -5.96 3.66
CA PRO A 295 13.67 -7.10 3.83
C PRO A 295 13.99 -7.79 2.50
N PRO A 296 15.12 -8.52 2.45
CA PRO A 296 15.37 -9.49 1.38
C PRO A 296 14.20 -10.46 1.20
N ILE A 297 14.10 -11.07 0.01
CA ILE A 297 13.12 -12.13 -0.24
C ILE A 297 13.24 -13.23 0.83
N ARG A 298 12.09 -13.73 1.31
CA ARG A 298 11.97 -14.85 2.29
C ARG A 298 12.61 -14.57 3.65
N VAL A 299 12.88 -13.31 3.97
CA VAL A 299 13.21 -12.85 5.31
C VAL A 299 12.09 -11.93 5.76
N ASP A 300 11.52 -12.20 6.92
CA ASP A 300 10.54 -11.33 7.57
C ASP A 300 11.21 -10.76 8.82
N ASN A 301 11.24 -9.43 8.93
CA ASN A 301 11.77 -8.70 10.08
C ASN A 301 11.06 -7.34 10.15
N ASP A 302 9.76 -7.38 10.40
CA ASP A 302 8.91 -6.21 10.32
C ASP A 302 9.34 -5.13 11.31
N ASP A 303 9.76 -5.50 12.52
CA ASP A 303 10.24 -4.57 13.56
C ASP A 303 11.45 -3.75 13.10
N PHE A 304 12.42 -4.37 12.43
CA PHE A 304 13.56 -3.66 11.83
C PHE A 304 13.10 -2.62 10.80
N TYR A 305 12.16 -2.99 9.93
CA TYR A 305 11.71 -2.10 8.86
C TYR A 305 10.65 -1.09 9.32
N PHE A 306 9.95 -1.33 10.43
CA PHE A 306 9.14 -0.31 11.10
C PHE A 306 10.01 0.85 11.58
N PHE A 307 11.18 0.56 12.14
CA PHE A 307 12.18 1.59 12.46
C PHE A 307 12.61 2.35 11.20
N ALA A 308 12.91 1.64 10.11
CA ALA A 308 13.33 2.27 8.86
C ALA A 308 12.25 3.19 8.27
N TRP A 309 10.98 2.77 8.33
CA TRP A 309 9.83 3.56 7.88
C TRP A 309 9.54 4.75 8.78
N GLU A 310 9.69 4.63 10.11
CA GLU A 310 9.60 5.77 11.02
C GLU A 310 10.69 6.81 10.69
N SER A 311 11.89 6.37 10.33
CA SER A 311 13.03 7.27 10.10
C SER A 311 12.88 8.22 8.91
N VAL A 312 11.99 7.91 7.96
CA VAL A 312 11.75 8.76 6.78
C VAL A 312 10.64 9.79 7.00
N LEU A 313 9.95 9.73 8.13
CA LEU A 313 8.88 10.66 8.46
C LEU A 313 9.43 11.98 9.01
N PRO A 314 8.69 13.09 8.84
CA PRO A 314 8.97 14.34 9.54
C PRO A 314 9.04 14.13 11.06
N PRO A 315 10.08 14.62 11.76
CA PRO A 315 10.24 14.42 13.19
C PRO A 315 9.06 14.92 14.03
N ASP A 316 8.43 16.02 13.60
CA ASP A 316 7.27 16.61 14.27
C ASP A 316 6.02 15.73 14.14
N GLU A 317 5.85 15.03 13.01
CA GLU A 317 4.75 14.08 12.80
C GLU A 317 4.91 12.87 13.72
N VAL A 318 6.11 12.27 13.75
CA VAL A 318 6.44 11.14 14.63
C VAL A 318 6.21 11.53 16.08
N LYS A 319 6.68 12.71 16.49
CA LYS A 319 6.46 13.23 17.84
C LYS A 319 4.97 13.40 18.15
N GLY A 320 4.20 14.00 17.25
CA GLY A 320 2.75 14.19 17.42
C GLY A 320 1.99 12.88 17.60
N ILE A 321 2.34 11.85 16.81
CA ILE A 321 1.76 10.50 16.95
C ILE A 321 2.08 9.92 18.34
N LYS A 322 3.36 9.95 18.74
CA LYS A 322 3.83 9.36 20.01
C LYS A 322 3.27 10.09 21.23
N ASP A 323 3.24 11.43 21.21
CA ASP A 323 2.66 12.25 22.28
C ASP A 323 1.15 11.95 22.45
N GLY A 324 0.40 11.82 21.34
CA GLY A 324 -1.02 11.47 21.36
C GLY A 324 -1.27 10.05 21.91
N LEU A 325 -0.39 9.10 21.64
CA LEU A 325 -0.45 7.75 22.21
C LEU A 325 -0.13 7.75 23.70
N GLY A 326 0.87 8.52 24.13
CA GLY A 326 1.19 8.73 25.53
C GLY A 326 0.01 9.28 26.32
N GLU A 327 -0.68 10.30 25.79
CA GLU A 327 -1.86 10.89 26.42
C GLU A 327 -3.03 9.87 26.55
N LYS A 328 -3.30 9.11 25.49
CA LYS A 328 -4.32 8.04 25.50
C LYS A 328 -4.00 6.97 26.56
N ARG A 329 -2.74 6.53 26.62
CA ARG A 329 -2.27 5.55 27.61
C ARG A 329 -2.43 6.09 29.03
N TRP A 330 -2.02 7.33 29.27
CA TRP A 330 -2.17 7.98 30.59
C TRP A 330 -3.63 8.04 31.04
N LYS A 331 -4.55 8.48 30.15
CA LYS A 331 -5.99 8.51 30.44
C LYS A 331 -6.54 7.12 30.78
N SER A 332 -6.15 6.09 30.02
CA SER A 332 -6.57 4.71 30.26
C SER A 332 -6.08 4.19 31.62
N LEU A 333 -4.80 4.42 31.96
CA LEU A 333 -4.24 4.04 33.27
C LEU A 333 -4.92 4.77 34.43
N ALA A 334 -5.22 6.06 34.28
CA ALA A 334 -5.94 6.83 35.28
C ALA A 334 -7.36 6.29 35.52
N GLN A 335 -8.09 5.94 34.46
CA GLN A 335 -9.42 5.31 34.55
C GLN A 335 -9.36 3.95 35.24
N HIS A 336 -8.39 3.10 34.86
CA HIS A 336 -8.18 1.80 35.50
C HIS A 336 -7.86 1.93 36.99
N ASN A 337 -6.97 2.84 37.36
CA ASN A 337 -6.63 3.10 38.76
C ASN A 337 -7.82 3.65 39.57
N ALA A 338 -8.64 4.53 38.97
CA ALA A 338 -9.86 5.01 39.58
C ALA A 338 -10.89 3.89 39.80
N MET A 339 -11.05 2.98 38.82
CA MET A 339 -11.90 1.80 38.94
C MET A 339 -11.42 0.88 40.08
N LEU A 340 -10.12 0.58 40.15
CA LEU A 340 -9.54 -0.22 41.22
C LEU A 340 -9.73 0.43 42.60
N ALA A 341 -9.59 1.76 42.69
CA ALA A 341 -9.84 2.51 43.92
C ALA A 341 -11.32 2.42 44.34
N ALA A 342 -12.26 2.53 43.41
CA ALA A 342 -13.70 2.38 43.68
C ALA A 342 -14.05 0.98 44.19
N ILE A 343 -13.51 -0.08 43.57
CA ILE A 343 -13.69 -1.47 44.01
C ILE A 343 -13.15 -1.65 45.44
N ARG A 344 -11.95 -1.14 45.73
CA ARG A 344 -11.35 -1.21 47.08
C ARG A 344 -12.20 -0.48 48.12
N ALA A 345 -12.76 0.67 47.78
CA ALA A 345 -13.64 1.42 48.67
C ALA A 345 -14.97 0.68 48.96
N GLN A 346 -15.58 0.06 47.95
CA GLN A 346 -16.80 -0.75 48.14
C GLN A 346 -16.56 -1.99 49.01
N VAL A 347 -15.43 -2.68 48.84
CA VAL A 347 -15.05 -3.82 49.69
C VAL A 347 -14.83 -3.39 51.14
N LYS A 348 -14.27 -2.20 51.37
CA LYS A 348 -14.08 -1.64 52.72
C LYS A 348 -15.43 -1.32 53.37
N ASN A 349 -16.32 -0.61 52.67
CA ASN A 349 -17.65 -0.27 53.19
C ASN A 349 -18.54 -1.51 53.41
N GLY A 350 -18.43 -2.54 52.57
CA GLY A 350 -19.17 -3.80 52.75
C GLY A 350 -18.69 -4.66 53.93
N ARG A 351 -17.44 -4.46 54.40
CA ARG A 351 -16.94 -5.07 55.65
C ARG A 351 -17.44 -4.33 56.88
N ASP A 352 -17.57 -3.00 56.81
CA ASP A 352 -18.09 -2.20 57.93
C ASP A 352 -19.60 -2.41 58.16
N VAL A 353 -20.39 -2.74 57.12
CA VAL A 353 -21.84 -3.02 57.26
C VAL A 353 -22.15 -4.42 57.83
N ASN A 354 -21.22 -5.38 57.70
CA ASN A 354 -21.36 -6.73 58.26
C ASN A 354 -20.62 -6.91 59.61
N GLY A 355 -20.01 -5.83 60.12
CA GLY A 355 -19.32 -5.78 61.40
C GLY A 355 -20.19 -5.20 62.51
N VAL A 356 -20.92 -6.08 63.19
CA VAL A 356 -21.37 -5.95 64.59
C VAL A 356 -22.54 -4.98 64.87
N SER A 357 -23.76 -5.54 64.96
CA SER A 357 -24.64 -5.26 66.12
C SER A 357 -24.43 -6.39 67.13
N THR A 358 -23.67 -6.12 68.19
CA THR A 358 -23.76 -6.84 69.48
C THR A 358 -24.97 -6.38 70.25
#